data_AF-A0A1E7K6K8-F1
#
_entry.id   AF-A0A1E7K6K8-F1
#
_cell.length_a   1.000
_cell.length_b   1.000
_cell.length_c   1.000
_cell.angle_alpha   90.00
_cell.angle_beta   90.00
_cell.angle_gamma   90.00
#
_symmetry.space_group_name_H-M   'P 1'
#
loop_
_entity.id
_entity.type
_entity.pdbx_description
1 polymer ?
#
loop_
_entity_poly.entity_id
_entity_poly.type
_entity_poly.pdbx_seq_one_letter_code
_entity_poly.pdbx_strand_id
1 'polypeptide(L)'
;MGGHDDEKLVDSPLYADLARLRQSVAGQQDHIAATLDRAASDMGGGGVWEGPVAKTFASEVEGRKGEVHRLAQEIVDAVDAVLSRTPEQVPLSQAQLYRRAV
;
A
#
# COMPACT_ATOMS: atom_id res chain seq x y z
N MET A 1 39.77 -27.36 11.23
CA MET A 1 38.96 -27.47 10.00
C MET A 1 37.52 -27.74 10.43
N GLY A 2 36.80 -26.71 10.89
CA GLY A 2 35.37 -26.82 11.22
C GLY A 2 34.62 -26.16 10.07
N GLY A 3 33.86 -26.94 9.31
CA GLY A 3 33.12 -26.48 8.14
C GLY A 3 32.31 -25.25 8.51
N HIS A 4 32.48 -24.18 7.76
CA HIS A 4 31.46 -23.14 7.72
C HIS A 4 30.30 -23.83 7.03
N ASP A 5 29.36 -24.34 7.83
CA ASP A 5 28.09 -24.82 7.35
C ASP A 5 27.56 -23.71 6.44
N ASP A 6 27.45 -23.99 5.14
CA ASP A 6 26.74 -23.13 4.19
C ASP A 6 25.31 -23.04 4.72
N GLU A 7 25.05 -22.00 5.50
CA GLU A 7 23.79 -21.82 6.17
C GLU A 7 22.72 -21.71 5.10
N LYS A 8 21.78 -22.67 5.08
CA LYS A 8 20.77 -22.76 4.04
C LYS A 8 20.03 -21.44 3.90
N LEU A 9 20.22 -20.78 2.75
CA LEU A 9 19.43 -19.61 2.37
C LEU A 9 18.01 -20.04 2.01
N VAL A 10 17.04 -19.30 2.52
CA VAL A 10 15.61 -19.49 2.26
C VAL A 10 14.96 -18.15 1.99
N ASP A 11 13.78 -18.17 1.35
CA ASP A 11 13.02 -16.96 1.08
C ASP A 11 12.70 -16.21 2.37
N SER A 12 12.94 -14.90 2.33
CA SER A 12 12.77 -14.00 3.45
C SER A 12 11.28 -13.80 3.77
N PRO A 13 10.82 -14.20 4.97
CA PRO A 13 9.44 -13.95 5.38
C PRO A 13 9.17 -12.45 5.53
N LEU A 14 10.16 -11.66 5.95
CA LEU A 14 10.03 -10.19 6.02
C LEU A 14 9.82 -9.59 4.63
N TYR A 15 10.59 -10.02 3.62
CA TYR A 15 10.42 -9.53 2.25
C TYR A 15 9.01 -9.87 1.73
N ALA A 16 8.55 -11.10 1.96
CA ALA A 16 7.20 -11.53 1.57
C ALA A 16 6.11 -10.69 2.27
N ASP A 17 6.29 -10.34 3.55
CA ASP A 17 5.34 -9.54 4.31
C ASP A 17 5.30 -8.09 3.83
N LEU A 18 6.46 -7.50 3.53
CA LEU A 18 6.55 -6.16 2.93
C LEU A 18 5.92 -6.12 1.54
N ALA A 19 6.16 -7.14 0.71
CA ALA A 19 5.55 -7.24 -0.61
C ALA A 19 4.01 -7.34 -0.53
N ARG A 20 3.49 -8.13 0.43
CA ARG A 20 2.04 -8.22 0.70
C ARG A 20 1.47 -6.91 1.22
N LEU A 21 2.17 -6.23 2.12
CA LEU A 21 1.77 -4.92 2.64
C LEU A 21 1.67 -3.90 1.49
N ARG A 22 2.69 -3.84 0.63
CA ARG A 22 2.71 -2.97 -0.55
C ARG A 22 1.48 -3.21 -1.44
N GLN A 23 1.19 -4.47 -1.74
CA GLN A 23 0.05 -4.84 -2.58
C GLN A 23 -1.28 -4.48 -1.92
N SER A 24 -1.41 -4.67 -0.60
CA SER A 24 -2.59 -4.29 0.17
C SER A 24 -2.85 -2.78 0.12
N VAL A 25 -1.81 -1.97 0.38
CA VAL A 25 -1.91 -0.50 0.35
C VAL A 25 -2.31 -0.01 -1.04
N ALA A 26 -1.67 -0.53 -2.09
CA ALA A 26 -2.03 -0.19 -3.47
C ALA A 26 -3.49 -0.57 -3.80
N GLY A 27 -3.94 -1.75 -3.37
CA GLY A 27 -5.34 -2.18 -3.57
C GLY A 27 -6.36 -1.32 -2.80
N GLN A 28 -6.01 -0.86 -1.59
CA GLN A 28 -6.88 0.06 -0.83
C GLN A 28 -6.96 1.44 -1.48
N GLN A 29 -5.85 1.92 -2.06
CA GLN A 29 -5.81 3.19 -2.80
C GLN A 29 -6.78 3.16 -3.99
N ASP A 30 -6.76 2.09 -4.79
CA ASP A 30 -7.68 1.93 -5.92
C ASP A 30 -9.14 1.87 -5.47
N HIS A 31 -9.41 1.17 -4.36
CA HIS A 31 -10.77 1.06 -3.82
C HIS A 31 -11.32 2.41 -3.33
N ILE A 32 -10.51 3.20 -2.61
CA ILE A 32 -10.93 4.52 -2.13
C ILE A 32 -11.12 5.48 -3.31
N ALA A 33 -10.21 5.49 -4.28
CA ALA A 33 -10.33 6.31 -5.48
C ALA A 33 -11.64 6.02 -6.23
N ALA A 34 -11.96 4.74 -6.47
CA ALA A 34 -13.20 4.34 -7.14
C ALA A 34 -14.46 4.72 -6.34
N THR A 35 -14.40 4.67 -5.01
CA THR A 35 -15.52 5.05 -4.13
C THR A 35 -15.76 6.56 -4.16
N LEU A 36 -14.69 7.36 -4.13
CA LEU A 36 -14.78 8.82 -4.24
C LEU A 36 -15.24 9.25 -5.64
N ASP A 37 -14.77 8.59 -6.70
CA ASP A 37 -15.25 8.85 -8.07
C ASP A 37 -16.75 8.60 -8.23
N ARG A 38 -17.25 7.51 -7.64
CA ARG A 38 -18.69 7.24 -7.61
C ARG A 38 -19.44 8.34 -6.85
N ALA A 39 -18.98 8.72 -5.66
CA ALA A 39 -19.61 9.78 -4.88
C ALA A 39 -19.61 11.14 -5.61
N ALA A 40 -18.52 11.49 -6.29
CA ALA A 40 -18.43 12.70 -7.11
C ALA A 40 -19.40 12.65 -8.30
N SER A 41 -19.50 11.51 -8.99
CA SER A 41 -20.42 11.31 -10.11
C SER A 41 -21.88 11.41 -9.67
N ASP A 42 -22.25 10.72 -8.59
CA ASP A 42 -23.63 10.66 -8.09
C ASP A 42 -24.12 12.04 -7.62
N MET A 43 -23.23 12.84 -7.03
CA MET A 43 -23.57 14.13 -6.41
C MET A 43 -23.30 15.34 -7.31
N GLY A 44 -22.37 15.25 -8.27
CA GLY A 44 -21.89 16.36 -9.10
C GLY A 44 -22.11 16.20 -10.60
N GLY A 45 -22.57 15.02 -11.07
CA GLY A 45 -22.78 14.72 -12.49
C GLY A 45 -23.99 15.37 -13.15
N GLY A 46 -24.69 16.29 -12.47
CA GLY A 46 -25.83 17.04 -12.99
C GLY A 46 -27.17 16.28 -13.06
N GLY A 47 -27.18 14.97 -12.85
CA GLY A 47 -28.42 14.18 -12.95
C GLY A 47 -29.36 14.27 -11.73
N VAL A 48 -28.82 14.57 -10.54
CA VAL A 48 -29.56 14.46 -9.26
C VAL A 48 -29.46 15.73 -8.42
N TRP A 49 -28.30 16.39 -8.41
CA TRP A 49 -28.07 17.59 -7.62
C TRP A 49 -27.28 18.62 -8.44
N GLU A 50 -27.88 19.79 -8.62
CA GLU A 50 -27.32 20.88 -9.41
C GLU A 50 -27.23 22.18 -8.60
N GLY A 51 -26.36 23.08 -9.04
CA GLY A 51 -26.18 24.40 -8.47
C GLY A 51 -24.82 24.60 -7.78
N PRO A 52 -24.57 25.80 -7.22
CA PRO A 52 -23.26 26.17 -6.67
C PRO A 52 -22.78 25.23 -5.54
N VAL A 53 -23.70 24.74 -4.70
CA VAL A 53 -23.36 23.83 -3.59
C VAL A 53 -22.92 22.46 -4.12
N ALA A 54 -23.58 21.93 -5.15
CA ALA A 54 -23.18 20.68 -5.81
C ALA A 54 -21.77 20.79 -6.42
N LYS A 55 -21.43 21.94 -7.01
CA LYS A 55 -20.08 22.22 -7.54
C LYS A 55 -19.02 22.27 -6.44
N THR A 56 -19.32 22.90 -5.30
CA THR A 56 -18.42 22.92 -4.13
C THR A 56 -18.20 21.51 -3.61
N PHE A 57 -19.27 20.73 -3.45
CA PHE A 57 -19.16 19.34 -3.00
C PHE A 57 -18.28 18.49 -3.95
N ALA A 58 -18.49 18.60 -5.26
CA ALA A 58 -17.66 17.89 -6.24
C ALA A 58 -16.17 18.26 -6.11
N SER A 59 -15.87 19.55 -5.92
CA SER A 59 -14.50 20.03 -5.70
C SER A 59 -13.88 19.50 -4.41
N GLU A 60 -14.66 19.41 -3.32
CA GLU A 60 -14.21 18.85 -2.05
C GLU A 60 -13.90 17.35 -2.15
N VAL A 61 -14.73 16.58 -2.85
CA VAL A 61 -14.49 15.15 -3.09
C VAL A 61 -13.23 14.94 -3.92
N GLU A 62 -13.03 15.73 -4.99
CA GLU A 62 -11.82 15.67 -5.81
C GLU A 62 -10.56 16.02 -4.98
N GLY A 63 -10.64 17.06 -4.14
CA GLY A 63 -9.55 17.41 -3.23
C GLY A 63 -9.21 16.30 -2.25
N ARG A 64 -10.22 15.65 -1.64
CA ARG A 64 -10.03 14.51 -0.74
C ARG A 64 -9.46 13.29 -1.47
N LYS A 65 -9.87 13.06 -2.71
CA LYS A 65 -9.31 12.00 -3.56
C LYS A 65 -7.83 12.21 -3.80
N GLY A 66 -7.43 13.42 -4.17
CA GLY A 66 -6.02 13.78 -4.34
C GLY A 66 -5.21 13.57 -3.07
N GLU A 67 -5.76 13.98 -1.92
CA GLU A 67 -5.09 13.83 -0.63
C GLU A 67 -4.94 12.37 -0.20
N VAL A 68 -5.98 11.54 -0.35
CA VAL A 68 -5.89 10.10 -0.07
C VAL A 68 -4.85 9.43 -0.98
N HIS A 69 -4.84 9.78 -2.26
CA HIS A 69 -3.87 9.23 -3.21
C HIS A 69 -2.43 9.60 -2.80
N ARG A 70 -2.20 10.85 -2.42
CA ARG A 70 -0.89 11.32 -1.93
C ARG A 70 -0.44 10.55 -0.69
N LEU A 71 -1.29 10.46 0.33
CA LEU A 71 -0.97 9.75 1.58
C LEU A 71 -0.74 8.25 1.35
N ALA A 72 -1.52 7.62 0.47
CA ALA A 72 -1.31 6.22 0.12
C ALA A 72 0.02 6.01 -0.62
N GLN A 73 0.36 6.90 -1.55
CA GLN A 73 1.64 6.86 -2.25
C GLN A 73 2.82 7.01 -1.28
N GLU A 74 2.72 7.88 -0.26
CA GLU A 74 3.76 8.01 0.77
C GLU A 74 3.99 6.71 1.55
N ILE A 75 2.94 5.94 1.81
CA ILE A 75 3.06 4.62 2.44
C ILE A 75 3.72 3.63 1.48
N VAL A 76 3.31 3.60 0.21
CA VAL A 76 3.92 2.72 -0.81
C VAL A 76 5.41 3.02 -0.94
N ASP A 77 5.79 4.30 -1.04
CA ASP A 77 7.18 4.74 -1.17
C ASP A 77 7.99 4.34 0.07
N ALA A 78 7.42 4.46 1.27
CA ALA A 78 8.06 4.03 2.51
C ALA A 78 8.29 2.50 2.52
N VAL A 79 7.31 1.71 2.09
CA VAL A 79 7.45 0.25 1.98
C VAL A 79 8.49 -0.11 0.93
N ASP A 80 8.50 0.54 -0.23
CA ASP A 80 9.46 0.30 -1.32
C ASP A 80 10.90 0.66 -0.89
N ALA A 81 11.06 1.71 -0.09
CA ALA A 81 12.35 2.08 0.50
C ALA A 81 12.90 1.02 1.46
N VAL A 82 12.02 0.34 2.23
CA VAL A 82 12.43 -0.77 3.11
C VAL A 82 12.67 -2.04 2.30
N LEU A 83 11.78 -2.36 1.35
CA LEU A 83 11.83 -3.56 0.53
C LEU A 83 13.10 -3.59 -0.33
N SER A 84 13.49 -2.46 -0.93
CA SER A 84 14.73 -2.34 -1.72
C SER A 84 16.02 -2.61 -0.92
N ARG A 85 15.97 -2.53 0.40
CA ARG A 85 17.09 -2.82 1.32
C ARG A 85 16.95 -4.17 2.02
N THR A 86 15.83 -4.86 1.81
CA THR A 86 15.53 -6.14 2.44
C THR A 86 16.00 -7.28 1.53
N PRO A 87 16.85 -8.20 2.01
CA PRO A 87 17.26 -9.35 1.22
C PRO A 87 16.06 -10.25 0.87
N GLU A 88 15.99 -10.69 -0.38
CA GLU A 88 15.01 -11.67 -0.84
C GLU A 88 15.23 -13.05 -0.21
N GLN A 89 16.50 -13.39 0.07
CA GLN A 89 16.88 -14.62 0.75
C GLN A 89 17.69 -14.30 2.01
N VAL A 90 17.39 -15.03 3.08
CA VAL A 90 18.07 -14.93 4.37
C VAL A 90 18.43 -16.32 4.87
N PRO A 91 19.39 -16.44 5.80
CA PRO A 91 19.67 -17.72 6.41
C PRO A 91 18.45 -18.28 7.16
N LEU A 92 18.30 -19.60 7.15
CA LEU A 92 17.16 -20.29 7.76
C LEU A 92 16.95 -19.90 9.23
N SER A 93 18.02 -19.70 9.99
CA SER A 93 17.94 -19.27 11.39
C SER A 93 17.26 -17.89 11.52
N GLN A 94 17.63 -16.93 10.67
CA GLN A 94 17.04 -15.60 10.61
C GLN A 94 15.56 -15.65 10.23
N ALA A 95 15.20 -16.47 9.23
CA ALA A 95 13.80 -16.66 8.85
C ALA A 95 12.96 -17.25 9.99
N GLN A 96 13.52 -18.20 10.75
CA GLN A 96 12.85 -18.79 11.92
C GLN A 96 12.69 -17.79 13.07
N LEU A 97 13.70 -16.95 13.31
CA LEU A 97 13.62 -15.89 14.32
C LEU A 97 12.49 -14.90 14.00
N TYR A 98 12.38 -14.47 12.74
CA TYR A 98 11.29 -13.60 12.31
C TYR A 98 9.91 -14.22 12.57
N ARG A 99 9.70 -15.48 12.15
CA ARG A 99 8.43 -16.21 12.33
C ARG A 99 8.04 -16.45 13.79
N ARG A 100 8.98 -16.33 14.73
CA ARG A 100 8.71 -16.43 16.17
C ARG A 100 8.37 -15.09 16.81
N ALA A 101 8.78 -13.99 16.17
CA ALA A 101 8.61 -12.63 16.67
C ALA A 101 7.30 -11.97 16.21
N VAL A 102 6.71 -12.47 15.12
CA VAL A 102 5.40 -12.07 14.56
C VAL A 102 4.35 -13.08 14.97
#